data_AF-A0AAV4RGB4-F1
#
_entry.id   AF-A0AAV4RGB4-F1
#
_cell.length_a   1.000
_cell.length_b   1.000
_cell.length_c   1.000
_cell.angle_alpha   90.00
_cell.angle_beta   90.00
_cell.angle_gamma   90.00
#
_symmetry.space_group_name_H-M   'P 1'
#
loop_
_entity.id
_entity.type
_entity.pdbx_description
1 polymer ?
#
loop_
_entity_poly.entity_id
_entity_poly.type
_entity_poly.pdbx_seq_one_letter_code
_entity_poly.pdbx_strand_id
1 'polypeptide(L)'
;MLLGNIFKRFNDIDLQLQGCNKTLIGCQSVAPFLIDKLEQLRYNISKRDFHPELSSIKDEVTPEDIDRFTNHLNELKLVMEKRFEDILKLKTGEKSFYSKY
;
A
#
# COMPACT_ATOMS: atom_id res chain seq x y z
N MET A 1 15.73 4.98 -13.87
CA MET A 1 15.08 6.15 -13.22
C MET A 1 13.73 5.84 -12.58
N LEU A 2 12.89 4.96 -13.16
CA LEU A 2 11.53 4.63 -12.68
C LEU A 2 11.44 4.04 -11.25
N LEU A 3 12.27 3.03 -10.96
CA LEU A 3 12.25 2.32 -9.68
C LEU A 3 12.66 3.24 -8.52
N GLY A 4 13.63 4.12 -8.78
CA GLY A 4 14.10 5.11 -7.80
C GLY A 4 13.02 6.12 -7.41
N ASN A 5 12.13 6.50 -8.32
CA ASN A 5 11.04 7.42 -8.02
C ASN A 5 9.94 6.77 -7.14
N ILE A 6 9.65 5.50 -7.39
CA ILE A 6 8.71 4.71 -6.56
C ILE A 6 9.30 4.48 -5.18
N PHE A 7 10.56 4.02 -5.09
CA PHE A 7 11.26 3.86 -3.81
C PHE A 7 11.39 5.17 -3.05
N LYS A 8 11.63 6.29 -3.74
CA LYS A 8 11.65 7.60 -3.13
C LYS A 8 10.29 7.95 -2.51
N ARG A 9 9.18 7.73 -3.22
CA ARG A 9 7.83 7.92 -2.64
C ARG A 9 7.57 7.02 -1.44
N PHE A 10 7.97 5.75 -1.49
CA PHE A 10 7.84 4.85 -0.34
C PHE A 10 8.72 5.31 0.84
N ASN A 11 9.95 5.75 0.59
CA ASN A 11 10.83 6.30 1.63
C ASN A 11 10.31 7.62 2.19
N ASP A 12 9.72 8.49 1.37
CA ASP A 12 9.13 9.74 1.83
C ASP A 12 7.92 9.46 2.73
N ILE A 13 7.11 8.44 2.40
CA ILE A 13 6.02 7.95 3.24
C ILE A 13 6.56 7.33 4.55
N ASP A 14 7.63 6.52 4.47
CA ASP A 14 8.27 5.89 5.64
C ASP A 14 8.92 6.94 6.57
N LEU A 15 9.59 7.94 6.03
CA LEU A 15 10.13 9.10 6.76
C LEU A 15 9.02 9.90 7.46
N GLN A 16 7.90 10.13 6.77
CA GLN A 16 6.72 10.73 7.38
C GLN A 16 6.06 9.84 8.43
N LEU A 17 6.32 8.53 8.43
CA LEU A 17 5.90 7.62 9.51
C LEU A 17 6.86 7.65 10.69
N GLN A 18 8.15 7.89 10.47
CA GLN A 18 9.19 7.91 11.51
C GLN A 18 9.24 9.23 12.30
N GLY A 19 8.91 10.38 11.68
CA GLY A 19 9.09 11.71 12.29
C GLY A 19 7.82 12.39 12.82
N CYS A 20 6.64 11.91 12.47
CA CYS A 20 5.40 12.41 13.06
C CYS A 20 5.12 11.64 14.35
N ASN A 21 4.74 12.33 15.42
CA ASN A 21 3.99 11.78 16.56
C ASN A 21 2.64 11.21 16.08
N LYS A 22 2.65 10.24 15.15
CA LYS A 22 1.49 9.47 14.75
C LYS A 22 1.22 8.57 15.95
N THR A 23 0.31 9.03 16.79
CA THR A 23 -0.38 8.17 17.75
C THR A 23 -0.83 6.89 17.04
N LEU A 24 -1.05 5.82 17.80
CA LEU A 24 -1.59 4.55 17.29
C LEU A 24 -2.78 4.76 16.32
N ILE A 25 -3.58 5.81 16.56
CA ILE A 25 -4.68 6.31 15.72
C ILE A 25 -4.23 6.72 14.29
N GLY A 26 -3.11 7.44 14.16
CA GLY A 26 -2.53 7.78 12.87
C GLY A 26 -2.13 6.52 12.08
N CYS A 27 -1.49 5.56 12.75
CA CYS A 27 -1.14 4.27 12.15
C CYS A 27 -2.38 3.45 11.75
N GLN A 28 -3.44 3.46 12.55
CA GLN A 28 -4.74 2.80 12.25
C GLN A 28 -5.43 3.35 11.00
N SER A 29 -5.16 4.60 10.62
CA SER A 29 -5.66 5.19 9.37
C SER A 29 -4.74 4.94 8.18
N VAL A 30 -3.42 5.03 8.38
CA VAL A 30 -2.44 4.96 7.29
C VAL A 30 -2.20 3.53 6.81
N ALA A 31 -2.17 2.53 7.70
CA ALA A 31 -1.91 1.15 7.30
C ALA A 31 -2.98 0.58 6.34
N PRO A 32 -4.30 0.66 6.65
CA PRO A 32 -5.34 0.26 5.70
C PRO A 32 -5.30 1.07 4.42
N PHE A 33 -5.08 2.40 4.52
CA PHE A 33 -5.01 3.27 3.34
C PHE A 33 -3.88 2.87 2.39
N LEU A 34 -2.71 2.52 2.93
CA LEU A 34 -1.57 2.07 2.14
C LEU A 34 -1.86 0.74 1.43
N ILE A 35 -2.48 -0.21 2.13
CA ILE A 35 -2.87 -1.52 1.58
C ILE A 35 -3.90 -1.33 0.45
N ASP A 36 -4.90 -0.48 0.66
CA ASP A 36 -5.89 -0.14 -0.36
C ASP A 36 -5.25 0.55 -1.57
N LYS A 37 -4.26 1.41 -1.35
CA LYS A 37 -3.54 2.07 -2.45
C LYS A 37 -2.70 1.10 -3.28
N LEU A 38 -2.08 0.11 -2.65
CA LEU A 38 -1.37 -0.96 -3.36
C LEU A 38 -2.32 -1.79 -4.23
N GLU A 39 -3.49 -2.12 -3.69
CA GLU A 39 -4.53 -2.86 -4.42
C GLU A 39 -5.09 -2.03 -5.61
N GLN A 40 -5.38 -0.75 -5.39
CA GLN A 40 -5.81 0.17 -6.45
C GLN A 40 -4.77 0.28 -7.55
N LEU A 41 -3.49 0.42 -7.19
CA LEU A 41 -2.40 0.50 -8.17
C LEU A 41 -2.28 -0.81 -8.97
N ARG A 42 -2.38 -1.96 -8.30
CA ARG A 42 -2.37 -3.29 -8.95
C ARG A 42 -3.52 -3.41 -9.95
N TYR A 43 -4.73 -3.07 -9.54
CA TYR A 43 -5.92 -3.10 -10.39
C TYR A 43 -5.75 -2.22 -11.63
N ASN A 44 -5.33 -0.97 -11.44
CA ASN A 44 -5.14 -0.01 -12.53
C ASN A 44 -4.10 -0.50 -13.55
N ILE A 45 -2.95 -1.01 -13.08
CA ILE A 45 -1.92 -1.58 -13.95
C ILE A 45 -2.45 -2.79 -14.72
N SER A 46 -3.20 -3.69 -14.07
CA SER A 46 -3.81 -4.85 -14.74
C SER A 46 -4.80 -4.46 -15.85
N LYS A 47 -5.40 -3.27 -15.75
CA LYS A 47 -6.31 -2.70 -16.76
C LYS A 47 -5.61 -1.84 -17.80
N ARG A 48 -4.27 -1.73 -17.73
CA ARG A 48 -3.47 -0.76 -18.53
C ARG A 48 -3.95 0.68 -18.35
N ASP A 49 -4.56 0.97 -17.21
CA ASP A 49 -5.00 2.30 -16.79
C ASP A 49 -3.88 2.96 -15.99
N PHE A 50 -2.82 3.32 -16.69
CA PHE A 50 -1.65 3.92 -16.07
C PHE A 50 -1.91 5.36 -15.66
N HIS A 51 -1.33 5.77 -14.53
CA HIS A 51 -1.30 7.18 -14.14
C HIS A 51 -0.71 8.03 -15.29
N PRO A 52 -1.16 9.28 -15.50
CA PRO A 52 -0.67 10.13 -16.60
C PRO A 52 0.85 10.29 -16.62
N GLU A 53 1.50 10.27 -15.45
CA GLU A 53 2.97 10.31 -15.32
C GLU A 53 3.69 9.07 -15.92
N LEU A 54 2.95 7.99 -16.18
CA LEU A 54 3.42 6.74 -16.77
C LEU A 54 2.88 6.54 -18.20
N SER A 55 2.24 7.55 -18.80
CA SER A 55 1.68 7.44 -20.15
C SER A 55 2.75 7.16 -21.21
N SER A 56 3.98 7.63 -20.98
CA SER A 56 5.09 7.49 -21.92
C SER A 56 5.57 6.06 -22.11
N ILE A 57 5.33 5.17 -21.14
CA ILE A 57 5.76 3.76 -21.20
C ILE A 57 4.62 2.82 -21.62
N LYS A 58 3.41 3.34 -21.83
CA LYS A 58 2.20 2.52 -22.05
C LYS A 58 2.31 1.57 -23.24
N ASP A 59 3.00 2.00 -24.30
CA ASP A 59 3.18 1.24 -25.53
C ASP A 59 4.41 0.31 -25.48
N GLU A 60 5.33 0.55 -24.54
CA GLU A 60 6.53 -0.28 -24.32
C GLU A 60 6.27 -1.44 -23.34
N VAL A 61 5.23 -1.32 -22.52
CA VAL A 61 4.89 -2.31 -21.49
C VAL A 61 4.24 -3.55 -22.10
N THR A 62 4.97 -4.67 -21.98
CA THR A 62 4.51 -5.98 -22.43
C THR A 62 3.46 -6.57 -21.48
N PRO A 63 2.62 -7.52 -21.94
CA PRO A 63 1.77 -8.30 -21.04
C PRO A 63 2.55 -8.96 -19.88
N GLU A 64 3.75 -9.47 -20.15
CA GLU A 64 4.61 -10.10 -19.16
C GLU A 64 5.09 -9.12 -18.09
N ASP A 65 5.38 -7.87 -18.47
CA ASP A 65 5.71 -6.81 -17.53
C ASP A 65 4.52 -6.48 -16.61
N ILE A 66 3.30 -6.44 -17.16
CA ILE A 66 2.08 -6.22 -16.37
C ILE A 66 1.91 -7.33 -15.33
N ASP A 67 2.05 -8.59 -15.75
CA ASP A 67 1.94 -9.73 -14.85
C ASP A 67 3.01 -9.68 -13.75
N ARG A 68 4.25 -9.36 -14.12
CA ARG A 68 5.35 -9.22 -13.16
C ARG A 68 5.08 -8.09 -12.15
N PHE A 69 4.68 -6.92 -12.60
CA PHE A 69 4.40 -5.78 -11.72
C PHE A 69 3.18 -6.02 -10.83
N THR A 70 2.12 -6.62 -11.35
CA THR A 70 0.93 -6.94 -10.56
C THR A 70 1.23 -7.99 -9.49
N ASN A 71 2.06 -8.98 -9.81
CA ASN A 71 2.56 -9.96 -8.84
C ASN A 71 3.40 -9.31 -7.73
N HIS A 72 4.35 -8.44 -8.09
CA HIS A 72 5.16 -7.73 -7.10
C HIS A 72 4.32 -6.81 -6.19
N LEU A 73 3.30 -6.14 -6.73
CA LEU A 73 2.38 -5.34 -5.93
C LEU A 73 1.56 -6.19 -4.96
N ASN A 74 1.17 -7.40 -5.38
CA ASN A 74 0.49 -8.36 -4.52
C ASN A 74 1.41 -8.87 -3.40
N GLU A 75 2.65 -9.25 -3.72
CA GLU A 75 3.65 -9.65 -2.73
C GLU A 75 3.91 -8.54 -1.71
N LEU A 76 4.08 -7.30 -2.18
CA LEU A 76 4.28 -6.13 -1.33
C LEU A 76 3.07 -5.89 -0.42
N LYS A 77 1.85 -6.03 -0.94
CA LYS A 77 0.62 -5.93 -0.15
C LYS A 77 0.61 -6.95 0.99
N LEU A 78 0.91 -8.22 0.71
CA LEU A 78 0.96 -9.28 1.73
C LEU A 78 2.01 -9.00 2.81
N VAL A 79 3.18 -8.47 2.41
CA VAL A 79 4.22 -8.06 3.36
C VAL A 79 3.73 -6.92 4.25
N MET A 80 3.03 -5.93 3.68
CA MET A 80 2.48 -4.80 4.45
C MET A 80 1.33 -5.24 5.37
N GLU A 81 0.43 -6.12 4.91
CA GLU A 81 -0.62 -6.72 5.73
C GLU A 81 -0.03 -7.45 6.95
N LYS A 82 1.04 -8.22 6.74
CA LYS A 82 1.76 -8.88 7.84
C LYS A 82 2.44 -7.88 8.76
N ARG A 83 3.10 -6.85 8.20
CA ARG A 83 3.80 -5.82 9.00
C ARG A 83 2.85 -5.00 9.86
N PHE A 84 1.63 -4.77 9.38
CA PHE A 84 0.61 -3.97 10.08
C PHE A 84 -0.49 -4.82 10.71
N GLU A 85 -0.31 -6.13 10.80
CA GLU A 85 -1.34 -7.08 11.27
C GLU A 85 -1.97 -6.66 12.60
N ASP A 86 -1.16 -6.26 13.58
CA ASP A 86 -1.63 -5.80 14.88
C ASP A 86 -2.47 -4.53 14.77
N ILE A 87 -2.03 -3.56 13.96
CA ILE A 87 -2.76 -2.30 13.71
C ILE A 87 -4.08 -2.57 12.99
N LEU A 88 -4.10 -3.52 12.05
CA LEU A 88 -5.30 -3.92 11.33
C LEU A 88 -6.31 -4.62 12.26
N LYS A 89 -5.83 -5.47 13.17
CA LYS A 89 -6.64 -6.14 14.19
C LYS A 89 -7.18 -5.21 15.26
N LEU A 90 -6.47 -4.12 15.56
CA LEU A 90 -6.97 -3.09 16.50
C LEU A 90 -8.23 -2.39 15.97
N LYS A 91 -8.42 -2.33 14.64
CA LYS A 91 -9.61 -1.73 14.02
C LYS A 91 -10.87 -2.59 14.19
N THR A 92 -10.72 -3.89 14.42
CA THR A 92 -11.84 -4.82 14.70
C THR A 92 -12.21 -4.88 16.19
N GLY A 93 -11.56 -4.08 17.03
CA GLY A 93 -11.82 -3.97 18.47
C GLY A 93 -12.97 -3.03 18.83
N GLU A 94 -14.17 -3.20 18.24
CA GLU A 94 -15.40 -2.77 18.90
C GLU A 94 -16.22 -4.02 19.28
N LYS A 95 -16.37 -4.19 20.60
CA LYS A 95 -17.17 -5.18 21.36
C LYS A 95 -16.47 -6.49 21.75
N SER A 96 -15.62 -6.43 22.77
CA SER A 96 -15.66 -7.49 23.82
C SER A 96 -15.25 -7.06 25.23
N PHE A 97 -14.91 -5.79 25.46
CA PHE A 97 -14.70 -5.27 26.81
C PHE A 97 -15.89 -4.41 27.21
N TYR A 98 -16.79 -5.00 28.01
CA TYR A 98 -17.84 -4.45 28.90
C TYR A 98 -19.07 -5.39 28.89
N SER A 99 -18.85 -6.65 29.28
CA SER A 99 -19.93 -7.58 29.67
C SER A 99 -19.34 -8.66 30.60
N LYS A 100 -18.83 -8.22 31.75
CA LYS A 100 -18.67 -9.00 32.97
C LYS A 100 -17.90 -8.12 33.95
N TYR A 101 -18.62 -7.27 34.66
CA TYR A 101 -18.56 -7.03 36.11
C TYR A 101 -19.75 -6.14 36.45
#